data_AF-A0A6C0KUM5-F1
#
_entry.id   AF-A0A6C0KUM5-F1
#
_cell.length_a   1.000
_cell.length_b   1.000
_cell.length_c   1.000
_cell.angle_alpha   90.00
_cell.angle_beta   90.00
_cell.angle_gamma   90.00
#
_symmetry.space_group_name_H-M   'P 1'
#
loop_
_entity.id
_entity.type
_entity.pdbx_description
1 polymer ?
#
loop_
_entity_poly.entity_id
_entity_poly.type
_entity_poly.pdbx_seq_one_letter_code
_entity_poly.pdbx_strand_id
1 'polypeptide(L)'
;MPLQWIRKHIIGDGNCFYRAIYNSSIETGNLKKIIACFDLYKNPIAASSNASANEINEVSFIVELRKALSNRIISKKDHNITSDIYEYLKTLDKETYKAVLDAFPSWCHKSLKKLPKTIDKFRDKFARHILKQKTWISELEARLVIEIISKYRKGIIKIKIHNTFPAKSEQLDCKTMHLINENEVHYNILVCRECPANKIVNPKTRRCVSEKGIIGQRLRNF
;
A
#
# COMPACT_ATOMS: atom_id res chain seq x y z
N MET A 1 -1.52 9.85 27.65
CA MET A 1 -2.43 10.66 26.81
C MET A 1 -3.22 9.70 25.92
N PRO A 2 -4.53 9.89 25.71
CA PRO A 2 -5.31 8.95 24.89
C PRO A 2 -4.86 8.98 23.42
N LEU A 3 -4.68 7.79 22.84
CA LEU A 3 -4.39 7.61 21.42
C LEU A 3 -5.68 7.75 20.61
N GLN A 4 -5.59 8.48 19.50
CA GLN A 4 -6.70 8.71 18.60
C GLN A 4 -6.29 8.38 17.16
N TRP A 5 -7.20 7.73 16.44
CA TRP A 5 -6.98 7.24 15.09
C TRP A 5 -7.79 8.06 14.10
N ILE A 6 -7.10 8.60 13.10
CA ILE A 6 -7.75 9.34 12.02
C ILE A 6 -7.50 8.68 10.68
N ARG A 7 -8.52 8.72 9.83
CA ARG A 7 -8.36 8.44 8.41
C ARG A 7 -7.59 9.58 7.76
N LYS A 8 -6.49 9.26 7.08
CA LYS A 8 -5.87 10.17 6.12
C LYS A 8 -6.28 9.72 4.72
N HIS A 9 -6.99 10.60 4.02
CA HIS A 9 -7.41 10.36 2.65
C HIS A 9 -6.20 10.39 1.71
N ILE A 10 -6.13 9.38 0.85
CA ILE A 10 -5.12 9.26 -0.21
C ILE A 10 -5.79 9.58 -1.55
N ILE A 11 -5.06 10.20 -2.48
CA ILE A 11 -5.63 10.52 -3.80
C ILE A 11 -5.79 9.23 -4.63
N GLY A 12 -6.97 9.05 -5.22
CA GLY A 12 -7.31 7.92 -6.09
C GLY A 12 -6.96 8.17 -7.55
N ASP A 13 -5.68 8.03 -7.90
CA ASP A 13 -5.16 8.18 -9.27
C ASP A 13 -4.58 6.87 -9.84
N GLY A 14 -4.94 5.73 -9.25
CA GLY A 14 -4.34 4.43 -9.52
C GLY A 14 -3.06 4.13 -8.72
N ASN A 15 -2.45 5.13 -8.07
CA ASN A 15 -1.26 4.91 -7.22
C ASN A 15 -1.60 4.86 -5.72
N CYS A 16 -2.88 4.81 -5.35
CA CYS A 16 -3.33 4.92 -3.96
C CYS A 16 -2.65 3.91 -3.03
N PHE A 17 -2.45 2.67 -3.46
CA PHE A 17 -1.75 1.66 -2.64
C PHE A 17 -0.30 2.07 -2.34
N TYR A 18 0.49 2.38 -3.37
CA TYR A 18 1.89 2.79 -3.18
C TYR A 18 2.02 4.09 -2.39
N ARG A 19 1.10 5.02 -2.63
CA ARG A 19 1.01 6.27 -1.88
C ARG A 19 0.64 6.03 -0.42
N ALA A 20 -0.24 5.07 -0.14
CA ALA A 20 -0.58 4.65 1.21
C ALA A 20 0.63 4.02 1.91
N ILE A 21 1.42 3.18 1.23
CA ILE A 21 2.70 2.66 1.76
C ILE A 21 3.65 3.80 2.11
N TYR A 22 3.87 4.75 1.19
CA TYR A 22 4.75 5.90 1.42
C TYR A 22 4.29 6.73 2.63
N ASN A 23 3.03 7.17 2.62
CA ASN A 23 2.48 8.00 3.68
C ASN A 23 2.45 7.28 5.03
N SER A 24 2.05 6.01 5.07
CA SER A 24 2.05 5.22 6.31
C SER A 24 3.48 5.06 6.84
N SER A 25 4.45 4.82 5.97
CA SER A 25 5.85 4.68 6.38
C SER A 25 6.44 5.95 6.99
N ILE A 26 6.00 7.14 6.55
CA ILE A 26 6.36 8.41 7.18
C ILE A 26 5.71 8.54 8.55
N GLU A 27 4.39 8.34 8.61
CA GLU A 27 3.61 8.54 9.85
C GLU A 27 4.04 7.57 10.96
N THR A 28 4.56 6.38 10.63
CA THR A 28 5.06 5.40 11.58
C THR A 28 6.58 5.40 11.75
N GLY A 29 7.32 6.29 11.07
CA GLY A 29 8.80 6.34 11.10
C GLY A 29 9.49 5.11 10.47
N ASN A 30 8.82 4.38 9.59
CA ASN A 30 9.34 3.18 8.90
C ASN A 30 9.92 3.45 7.50
N LEU A 31 9.87 4.70 6.99
CA LEU A 31 10.29 5.03 5.61
C LEU A 31 11.70 4.51 5.28
N LYS A 32 12.70 4.78 6.12
CA LYS A 32 14.09 4.30 5.91
C LYS A 32 14.17 2.77 5.84
N LYS A 33 13.37 2.05 6.64
CA LYS A 33 13.33 0.59 6.63
C LYS A 33 12.67 0.06 5.36
N ILE A 34 11.59 0.71 4.88
CA ILE A 34 10.93 0.35 3.61
C ILE A 34 11.90 0.56 2.44
N ILE A 35 12.61 1.69 2.42
CA ILE A 35 13.61 1.95 1.38
C ILE A 35 14.70 0.87 1.38
N ALA A 36 15.22 0.49 2.56
CA ALA A 36 16.18 -0.60 2.68
C ALA A 36 15.59 -1.99 2.36
N CYS A 37 14.28 -2.18 2.57
CA CYS A 37 13.57 -3.42 2.26
C CYS A 37 13.50 -3.68 0.76
N PHE A 38 13.31 -2.63 -0.04
CA PHE A 38 13.17 -2.71 -1.49
C PHE A 38 14.39 -2.22 -2.27
N ASP A 39 15.48 -1.86 -1.59
CA ASP A 39 16.71 -1.32 -2.20
C ASP A 39 16.47 -0.07 -3.08
N LEU A 40 15.55 0.82 -2.68
CA LEU A 40 15.06 1.90 -3.57
C LEU A 40 16.11 2.96 -3.96
N TYR A 41 17.23 3.06 -3.24
CA TYR A 41 18.32 4.00 -3.55
C TYR A 41 19.34 3.49 -4.58
N LYS A 42 19.22 2.25 -5.07
CA LYS A 42 20.16 1.69 -6.05
C LYS A 42 19.92 2.17 -7.49
N ASN A 43 18.88 2.97 -7.76
CA ASN A 43 18.61 3.55 -9.09
C ASN A 43 18.12 5.01 -8.98
N PRO A 44 19.02 6.00 -9.03
CA PRO A 44 18.61 7.40 -9.01
C PRO A 44 18.07 7.81 -10.39
N ILE A 45 16.75 8.00 -10.52
CA ILE A 45 16.24 8.96 -11.49
C ILE A 45 16.23 10.32 -10.80
N ALA A 46 17.22 11.14 -11.17
CA ALA A 46 17.31 12.58 -10.98
C ALA A 46 16.95 13.10 -9.57
N ALA A 47 17.96 13.10 -8.69
CA ALA A 47 18.03 14.15 -7.68
C ALA A 47 18.20 15.48 -8.43
N SER A 48 17.15 16.32 -8.47
CA SER A 48 17.36 17.71 -8.86
C SER A 48 18.28 18.34 -7.83
N SER A 49 19.35 18.95 -8.30
CA SER A 49 20.32 19.74 -7.55
C SER A 49 19.63 20.57 -6.46
N ASN A 50 20.01 20.33 -5.20
CA ASN A 50 19.65 21.02 -3.96
C ASN A 50 18.73 20.27 -2.98
N ALA A 51 18.32 19.03 -3.26
CA ALA A 51 17.83 18.14 -2.21
C ALA A 51 19.01 17.50 -1.49
N SER A 52 19.11 17.62 -0.16
CA SER A 52 20.05 16.82 0.62
C SER A 52 19.87 15.34 0.22
N ALA A 53 20.97 14.62 -0.01
CA ALA A 53 21.01 13.31 -0.69
C ALA A 53 20.24 12.14 0.01
N ASN A 54 19.31 12.42 0.93
CA ASN A 54 18.74 11.46 1.87
C ASN A 54 17.20 11.37 1.93
N GLU A 55 16.45 12.13 1.13
CA GLU A 55 14.98 12.09 1.19
C GLU A 55 14.34 11.77 -0.17
N ILE A 56 13.88 10.52 -0.32
CA ILE A 56 13.04 10.12 -1.45
C ILE A 56 11.66 10.77 -1.33
N ASN A 57 11.27 11.54 -2.34
CA ASN A 57 9.92 12.11 -2.42
C ASN A 57 8.90 11.04 -2.83
N GLU A 58 7.61 11.33 -2.67
CA GLU A 58 6.51 10.39 -2.96
C GLU A 58 6.54 9.84 -4.39
N VAL A 59 6.78 10.71 -5.38
CA VAL A 59 6.78 10.34 -6.80
C VAL A 59 7.92 9.36 -7.08
N SER A 60 9.14 9.71 -6.66
CA SER A 60 10.32 8.86 -6.80
C SER A 60 10.14 7.54 -6.05
N PHE A 61 9.55 7.56 -4.85
CA PHE A 61 9.27 6.36 -4.08
C PHE A 61 8.36 5.39 -4.83
N ILE A 62 7.25 5.88 -5.39
CA ILE A 62 6.29 5.06 -6.14
C ILE A 62 6.97 4.43 -7.35
N VAL A 63 7.76 5.21 -8.10
CA VAL A 63 8.47 4.73 -9.29
C VAL A 63 9.48 3.64 -8.95
N GLU A 64 10.35 3.88 -7.96
CA GLU A 64 11.38 2.92 -7.60
C GLU A 64 10.80 1.65 -6.96
N LEU A 65 9.72 1.78 -6.17
CA LEU A 65 9.05 0.61 -5.59
C LEU A 65 8.44 -0.28 -6.68
N ARG A 66 7.77 0.30 -7.68
CA ARG A 66 7.25 -0.44 -8.85
C ARG A 66 8.38 -1.17 -9.60
N LYS A 67 9.51 -0.51 -9.83
CA LYS A 67 10.69 -1.13 -10.47
C LYS A 67 11.25 -2.28 -9.65
N ALA A 68 11.42 -2.08 -8.34
CA ALA A 68 11.93 -3.11 -7.44
C ALA A 68 11.04 -4.36 -7.45
N LEU A 69 9.72 -4.18 -7.45
CA LEU A 69 8.75 -5.27 -7.55
C LEU A 69 8.82 -6.01 -8.88
N SER A 70 8.79 -5.27 -9.99
CA SER A 70 8.95 -5.82 -11.34
C SER A 70 10.21 -6.69 -11.42
N ASN A 71 11.35 -6.18 -10.93
CA ASN A 71 12.61 -6.91 -10.92
C ASN A 71 12.58 -8.18 -10.06
N ARG A 72 11.90 -8.16 -8.91
CA ARG A 72 11.74 -9.34 -8.05
C ARG A 72 10.89 -10.42 -8.71
N ILE A 73 9.83 -10.05 -9.41
CA ILE A 73 8.98 -10.99 -10.16
C ILE A 73 9.78 -11.66 -11.27
N ILE A 74 10.48 -10.87 -12.09
CA ILE A 74 11.30 -11.39 -13.19
C ILE A 74 12.44 -12.29 -12.67
N SER A 75 13.10 -11.88 -11.59
CA SER A 75 14.18 -12.66 -10.96
C SER A 75 13.68 -13.81 -10.08
N LYS A 76 12.37 -14.07 -10.02
CA LYS A 76 11.75 -15.16 -9.24
C LYS A 76 12.02 -15.07 -7.72
N LYS A 77 12.20 -13.84 -7.21
CA LYS A 77 12.46 -13.49 -5.79
C LYS A 77 11.22 -12.88 -5.11
N ASP A 78 10.05 -13.30 -5.54
CA ASP A 78 8.73 -12.80 -5.12
C ASP A 78 8.03 -13.76 -4.14
N HIS A 79 8.80 -14.60 -3.44
CA HIS A 79 8.30 -15.58 -2.45
C HIS A 79 7.25 -16.55 -2.99
N ASN A 80 7.42 -17.00 -4.25
CA ASN A 80 6.50 -17.89 -4.96
C ASN A 80 5.09 -17.33 -5.20
N ILE A 81 4.79 -16.10 -4.78
CA ILE A 81 3.43 -15.53 -4.86
C ILE A 81 2.93 -15.53 -6.31
N THR A 82 3.73 -15.06 -7.28
CA THR A 82 3.33 -15.07 -8.70
C THR A 82 3.19 -16.49 -9.24
N SER A 83 3.96 -17.45 -8.71
CA SER A 83 3.87 -18.87 -9.11
C SER A 83 2.57 -19.50 -8.61
N ASP A 84 2.23 -19.28 -7.34
CA ASP A 84 1.03 -19.84 -6.71
C ASP A 84 -0.24 -19.32 -7.41
N ILE A 85 -0.26 -18.03 -7.76
CA ILE A 85 -1.35 -17.43 -8.54
C ILE A 85 -1.46 -18.10 -9.91
N TYR A 86 -0.34 -18.28 -10.60
CA TYR A 86 -0.35 -18.89 -11.93
C TYR A 86 -0.85 -20.34 -11.89
N GLU A 87 -0.41 -21.12 -10.90
CA GLU A 87 -0.86 -22.49 -10.71
C GLU A 87 -2.35 -22.55 -10.35
N TYR A 88 -2.84 -21.66 -9.47
CA TYR A 88 -4.28 -21.53 -9.22
C TYR A 88 -5.07 -21.19 -10.50
N LEU A 89 -4.61 -20.22 -11.29
CA LEU A 89 -5.28 -19.83 -12.52
C LEU A 89 -5.32 -20.97 -13.56
N LYS A 90 -4.37 -21.91 -13.53
CA LYS A 90 -4.37 -23.10 -14.41
C LYS A 90 -5.45 -24.11 -14.04
N THR A 91 -5.90 -24.15 -12.78
CA THR A 91 -6.91 -25.12 -12.34
C THR A 91 -8.34 -24.68 -12.66
N LEU A 92 -8.54 -23.42 -13.07
CA LEU A 92 -9.86 -22.86 -13.34
C LEU A 92 -10.37 -23.29 -14.72
N ASP A 93 -11.66 -23.60 -14.79
CA ASP A 93 -12.37 -23.68 -16.07
C ASP A 93 -12.47 -22.29 -16.73
N LYS A 94 -12.92 -22.26 -17.99
CA LYS A 94 -12.97 -21.03 -18.79
C LYS A 94 -13.90 -19.95 -18.21
N GLU A 95 -15.04 -20.34 -17.64
CA GLU A 95 -16.03 -19.40 -17.10
C GLU A 95 -15.54 -18.83 -15.77
N THR A 96 -15.04 -19.70 -14.89
CA THR A 96 -14.45 -19.27 -13.61
C THR A 96 -13.21 -18.40 -13.83
N TYR A 97 -12.34 -18.76 -14.78
CA TYR A 97 -11.17 -17.93 -15.13
C TYR A 97 -11.58 -16.52 -15.56
N LYS A 98 -12.64 -16.41 -16.37
CA LYS A 98 -13.16 -15.11 -16.80
C LYS A 98 -13.71 -14.31 -15.62
N ALA A 99 -14.53 -14.93 -14.77
CA ALA A 99 -15.08 -14.27 -13.58
C ALA A 99 -13.98 -13.76 -12.63
N VAL A 100 -12.93 -14.57 -12.43
CA VAL A 100 -11.76 -14.16 -11.64
C VAL A 100 -11.05 -12.96 -12.28
N LEU A 101 -10.85 -12.95 -13.60
CA LEU A 101 -10.25 -11.79 -14.28
C LEU A 101 -11.13 -10.54 -14.26
N ASP A 102 -12.45 -10.69 -14.24
CA ASP A 102 -13.41 -9.59 -14.16
C ASP A 102 -13.42 -8.93 -12.76
N ALA A 103 -13.04 -9.68 -11.72
CA ALA A 103 -12.81 -9.15 -10.38
C ALA A 103 -11.49 -8.37 -10.26
N PHE A 104 -10.56 -8.56 -11.20
CA PHE A 104 -9.30 -7.80 -11.26
C PHE A 104 -9.44 -6.54 -12.12
N PRO A 105 -8.54 -5.54 -11.96
CA PRO A 105 -8.61 -4.32 -12.75
C PRO A 105 -8.56 -4.61 -14.26
N SER A 106 -9.23 -3.78 -15.08
CA SER A 106 -9.46 -4.03 -16.52
C SER A 106 -8.23 -4.40 -17.37
N TRP A 107 -7.03 -4.05 -16.94
CA TRP A 107 -5.80 -4.46 -17.60
C TRP A 107 -5.54 -5.98 -17.49
N CYS A 108 -5.97 -6.64 -16.40
CA CYS A 108 -5.87 -8.08 -16.20
C CYS A 108 -6.67 -8.78 -17.29
N HIS A 109 -7.92 -8.38 -17.49
CA HIS A 109 -8.72 -8.90 -18.60
C HIS A 109 -8.02 -8.65 -19.95
N LYS A 110 -7.49 -7.46 -20.22
CA LYS A 110 -6.83 -7.16 -21.52
C LYS A 110 -5.55 -7.98 -21.74
N SER A 111 -4.73 -8.14 -20.70
CA SER A 111 -3.38 -8.72 -20.80
C SER A 111 -3.38 -10.24 -20.62
N LEU A 112 -4.36 -10.75 -19.86
CA LEU A 112 -4.49 -12.14 -19.46
C LEU A 112 -5.78 -12.79 -19.99
N LYS A 113 -6.47 -12.20 -20.99
CA LYS A 113 -7.65 -12.79 -21.66
C LYS A 113 -7.52 -14.30 -21.95
N LYS A 114 -6.29 -14.73 -22.28
CA LYS A 114 -5.88 -16.13 -22.21
C LYS A 114 -4.70 -16.23 -21.24
N LEU A 115 -4.73 -17.23 -20.38
CA LEU A 115 -3.63 -17.53 -19.48
C LEU A 115 -2.35 -17.79 -20.30
N PRO A 116 -1.21 -17.16 -19.97
CA PRO A 116 0.05 -17.44 -20.65
C PRO A 116 0.45 -18.92 -20.54
N LYS A 117 1.00 -19.49 -21.61
CA LYS A 117 1.39 -20.91 -21.67
C LYS A 117 2.47 -21.30 -20.66
N THR A 118 3.25 -20.35 -20.17
CA THR A 118 4.33 -20.57 -19.22
C THR A 118 4.29 -19.54 -18.11
N ILE A 119 4.73 -19.94 -16.91
CA ILE A 119 4.90 -19.05 -15.77
C ILE A 119 5.80 -17.85 -16.09
N ASP A 120 6.86 -18.05 -16.87
CA ASP A 120 7.79 -16.96 -17.19
C ASP A 120 7.12 -15.90 -18.09
N LYS A 121 6.28 -16.31 -19.06
CA LYS A 121 5.46 -15.36 -19.83
C LYS A 121 4.40 -14.66 -18.98
N PHE A 122 3.89 -15.33 -17.95
CA PHE A 122 2.97 -14.72 -16.98
C PHE A 122 3.69 -13.65 -16.14
N ARG A 123 4.86 -13.99 -15.57
CA ARG A 123 5.74 -13.05 -14.86
C ARG A 123 6.08 -11.83 -15.71
N ASP A 124 6.48 -12.03 -16.97
CA ASP A 124 6.81 -10.92 -17.88
C ASP A 124 5.64 -9.97 -18.13
N LYS A 125 4.41 -10.50 -18.27
CA LYS A 125 3.21 -9.67 -18.44
C LYS A 125 2.86 -8.93 -17.16
N PHE A 126 2.94 -9.62 -16.02
CA PHE A 126 2.63 -9.07 -14.71
C PHE A 126 3.62 -7.95 -14.33
N ALA A 127 4.92 -8.21 -14.45
CA ALA A 127 5.99 -7.26 -14.18
C ALA A 127 5.90 -6.00 -15.06
N ARG A 128 5.67 -6.17 -16.38
CA ARG A 128 5.44 -5.02 -17.28
C ARG A 128 4.21 -4.20 -16.92
N HIS A 129 3.18 -4.82 -16.35
CA HIS A 129 2.02 -4.07 -15.88
C HIS A 129 2.36 -3.21 -14.66
N ILE A 130 3.05 -3.77 -13.67
CA ILE A 130 3.45 -3.04 -12.46
C ILE A 130 4.24 -1.76 -12.79
N LEU A 131 4.99 -1.74 -13.89
CA LEU A 131 5.71 -0.55 -14.34
C LEU A 131 4.79 0.56 -14.91
N LYS A 132 3.55 0.26 -15.30
CA LYS A 132 2.61 1.25 -15.84
C LYS A 132 2.05 2.11 -14.71
N GLN A 133 2.47 3.37 -14.65
CA GLN A 133 1.95 4.33 -13.67
C GLN A 133 0.47 4.65 -13.91
N LYS A 134 -0.22 5.14 -12.87
CA LYS A 134 -1.65 5.54 -12.89
C LYS A 134 -2.62 4.42 -13.26
N THR A 135 -2.19 3.17 -13.08
CA THR A 135 -3.06 2.00 -13.25
C THR A 135 -3.42 1.44 -11.88
N TRP A 136 -4.67 1.02 -11.75
CA TRP A 136 -5.16 0.38 -10.54
C TRP A 136 -4.36 -0.89 -10.28
N ILE A 137 -3.81 -0.98 -9.07
CA ILE A 137 -3.04 -2.14 -8.64
C ILE A 137 -3.96 -3.36 -8.51
N SER A 138 -3.40 -4.54 -8.68
CA SER A 138 -4.12 -5.79 -8.38
C SER A 138 -3.94 -6.19 -6.91
N GLU A 139 -4.87 -6.97 -6.36
CA GLU A 139 -4.69 -7.57 -5.02
C GLU A 139 -3.38 -8.37 -4.93
N LEU A 140 -2.96 -8.98 -6.03
CA LEU A 140 -1.71 -9.73 -6.16
C LEU A 140 -0.48 -8.84 -5.89
N GLU A 141 -0.48 -7.64 -6.46
CA GLU A 141 0.57 -6.64 -6.28
C GLU A 141 0.60 -6.11 -4.85
N ALA A 142 -0.57 -5.89 -4.24
CA ALA A 142 -0.66 -5.55 -2.83
C ALA A 142 -0.10 -6.66 -1.95
N ARG A 143 -0.56 -7.90 -2.13
CA ARG A 143 -0.12 -9.06 -1.35
C ARG A 143 1.39 -9.28 -1.45
N LEU A 144 1.96 -9.16 -2.66
CA LEU A 144 3.41 -9.25 -2.85
C LEU A 144 4.18 -8.21 -2.02
N VAL A 145 3.75 -6.94 -2.06
CA VAL A 145 4.38 -5.88 -1.28
C VAL A 145 4.27 -6.14 0.22
N ILE A 146 3.08 -6.52 0.70
CA ILE A 146 2.81 -6.80 2.12
C ILE A 146 3.66 -7.97 2.63
N GLU A 147 3.74 -9.05 1.87
CA GLU A 147 4.55 -10.23 2.20
C GLU A 147 6.04 -9.89 2.27
N ILE A 148 6.56 -9.13 1.30
CA ILE A 148 7.96 -8.70 1.30
C ILE A 148 8.25 -7.83 2.54
N ILE A 149 7.39 -6.86 2.84
CA ILE A 149 7.54 -5.99 4.02
C ILE A 149 7.49 -6.80 5.31
N SER A 150 6.51 -7.69 5.45
CA SER A 150 6.26 -8.45 6.69
C SER A 150 7.35 -9.48 6.97
N LYS A 151 8.01 -10.01 5.93
CA LYS A 151 9.14 -10.94 6.06
C LYS A 151 10.48 -10.24 6.21
N TYR A 152 10.57 -8.94 5.91
CA TYR A 152 11.82 -8.19 5.98
C TYR A 152 12.42 -8.20 7.38
N ARG A 153 13.69 -8.66 7.47
CA ARG A 153 14.47 -8.76 8.72
C ARG A 153 13.64 -9.31 9.88
N LYS A 154 12.96 -10.44 9.66
CA LYS A 154 12.12 -11.14 10.65
C LYS A 154 10.99 -10.27 11.21
N GLY A 155 10.32 -9.48 10.36
CA GLY A 155 9.13 -8.71 10.73
C GLY A 155 9.41 -7.42 11.49
N ILE A 156 10.57 -6.80 11.26
CA ILE A 156 10.91 -5.51 11.88
C ILE A 156 9.97 -4.36 11.44
N ILE A 157 9.28 -4.56 10.31
CA ILE A 157 8.23 -3.67 9.82
C ILE A 157 6.90 -4.41 9.96
N LYS A 158 5.98 -3.84 10.74
CA LYS A 158 4.62 -4.36 10.88
C LYS A 158 3.71 -3.58 9.95
N ILE A 159 2.90 -4.29 9.18
CA ILE A 159 1.89 -3.72 8.31
C ILE A 159 0.60 -4.53 8.43
N LYS A 160 -0.54 -3.83 8.44
CA LYS A 160 -1.88 -4.43 8.47
C LYS A 160 -2.79 -3.69 7.50
N ILE A 161 -3.60 -4.44 6.76
CA ILE A 161 -4.67 -3.90 5.92
C ILE A 161 -5.99 -4.20 6.61
N HIS A 162 -6.83 -3.18 6.71
CA HIS A 162 -8.18 -3.26 7.24
C HIS A 162 -9.19 -3.06 6.11
N ASN A 163 -10.21 -3.92 6.00
CA ASN A 163 -11.25 -3.75 4.98
C ASN A 163 -12.32 -2.72 5.40
N THR A 164 -12.41 -2.46 6.71
CA THR A 164 -13.30 -1.46 7.32
C THR A 164 -12.53 -0.58 8.28
N PHE A 165 -13.14 0.53 8.70
CA PHE A 165 -12.53 1.38 9.72
C PHE A 165 -12.56 0.65 11.08
N PRO A 166 -11.43 0.53 11.80
CA PRO A 166 -11.37 -0.15 13.10
C PRO A 166 -12.32 0.45 14.13
N ALA A 167 -12.87 -0.39 15.00
CA ALA A 167 -13.76 0.06 16.06
C ALA A 167 -13.03 0.97 17.05
N LYS A 168 -13.75 1.93 17.67
CA LYS A 168 -13.17 2.84 18.68
C LYS A 168 -12.53 2.10 19.88
N SER A 169 -12.99 0.87 20.17
CA SER A 169 -12.44 0.01 21.23
C SER A 169 -11.17 -0.73 20.84
N GLU A 170 -10.80 -0.77 19.56
CA GLU A 170 -9.63 -1.50 19.08
C GLU A 170 -8.35 -0.73 19.39
N GLN A 171 -7.47 -1.34 20.18
CA GLN A 171 -6.15 -0.79 20.48
C GLN A 171 -5.16 -1.17 19.36
N LEU A 172 -4.93 -0.23 18.45
CA LEU A 172 -3.95 -0.35 17.39
C LEU A 172 -2.56 0.14 17.86
N ASP A 173 -1.50 -0.29 17.16
CA ASP A 173 -0.11 0.07 17.46
C ASP A 173 0.37 1.21 16.54
N CYS A 174 0.77 2.35 17.11
CA CYS A 174 1.20 3.53 16.36
C CYS A 174 2.49 3.32 15.54
N LYS A 175 3.26 2.25 15.80
CA LYS A 175 4.44 1.87 15.00
C LYS A 175 4.10 0.93 13.84
N THR A 176 2.90 0.37 13.83
CA THR A 176 2.40 -0.49 12.77
C THR A 176 1.81 0.35 11.64
N MET A 177 2.18 0.03 10.40
CA MET A 177 1.61 0.64 9.21
C MET A 177 0.20 0.11 9.00
N HIS A 178 -0.81 0.95 9.23
CA HIS A 178 -2.21 0.57 9.09
C HIS A 178 -2.80 1.19 7.81
N LEU A 179 -3.10 0.33 6.84
CA LEU A 179 -3.79 0.69 5.59
C LEU A 179 -5.27 0.34 5.71
N ILE A 180 -6.14 1.08 5.02
CA ILE A 180 -7.56 0.78 4.91
C ILE A 180 -7.90 0.59 3.43
N ASN A 181 -8.42 -0.58 3.07
CA ASN A 181 -8.89 -0.90 1.73
C ASN A 181 -10.42 -0.94 1.72
N GLU A 182 -11.06 0.23 1.74
CA GLU A 182 -12.53 0.30 1.81
C GLU A 182 -13.14 -0.14 0.48
N ASN A 183 -14.02 -1.14 0.55
CA ASN A 183 -14.71 -1.74 -0.61
C ASN A 183 -13.77 -2.26 -1.72
N GLU A 184 -12.54 -2.63 -1.36
CA GLU A 184 -11.54 -3.21 -2.27
C GLU A 184 -11.12 -2.33 -3.45
N VAL A 185 -11.47 -1.04 -3.44
CA VAL A 185 -11.22 -0.11 -4.55
C VAL A 185 -10.20 0.97 -4.25
N HIS A 186 -9.93 1.27 -2.98
CA HIS A 186 -9.10 2.42 -2.61
C HIS A 186 -8.37 2.26 -1.28
N TYR A 187 -7.09 2.60 -1.28
CA TYR A 187 -6.23 2.53 -0.10
C TYR A 187 -6.07 3.88 0.59
N ASN A 188 -6.64 4.00 1.78
CA ASN A 188 -6.36 5.06 2.74
C ASN A 188 -5.38 4.59 3.82
N ILE A 189 -4.98 5.46 4.74
CA ILE A 189 -4.19 5.06 5.92
C ILE A 189 -4.86 5.50 7.21
N LEU A 190 -4.60 4.76 8.28
CA LEU A 190 -4.87 5.17 9.64
C LEU A 190 -3.63 5.84 10.22
N VAL A 191 -3.81 7.03 10.78
CA VAL A 191 -2.76 7.79 11.44
C VAL A 191 -3.05 7.84 12.92
N CYS A 192 -2.08 7.42 13.72
CA CYS A 192 -2.11 7.57 15.16
C CYS A 192 -1.70 8.99 15.56
N ARG A 193 -2.47 9.57 16.49
CA ARG A 193 -2.15 10.83 17.14
C ARG A 193 -2.39 10.75 18.64
N GLU A 194 -1.42 11.24 19.38
CA GLU A 194 -1.55 11.51 20.82
C GLU A 194 -2.13 12.91 21.00
N CYS A 195 -3.24 13.00 21.72
CA CYS A 195 -3.79 14.29 22.16
C CYS A 195 -3.79 14.39 23.69
N PRO A 196 -3.50 15.58 24.25
CA PRO A 196 -3.67 15.83 25.68
C PRO A 196 -5.07 15.47 26.16
N ALA A 197 -5.21 15.21 27.47
CA ALA A 197 -6.52 15.00 28.08
C ALA A 197 -7.48 16.16 27.73
N ASN A 198 -8.75 15.83 27.47
CA ASN A 198 -9.80 16.78 27.05
C ASN A 198 -9.58 17.43 25.67
N LYS A 199 -8.71 16.85 24.83
CA LYS A 199 -8.55 17.23 23.42
C LYS A 199 -8.85 16.07 22.49
N ILE A 200 -9.50 16.40 21.37
CA ILE A 200 -9.78 15.48 20.27
C ILE A 200 -9.01 15.92 19.03
N VAL A 201 -8.49 14.98 18.24
CA VAL A 201 -7.82 15.27 16.99
C VAL A 201 -8.87 15.70 15.94
N ASN A 202 -8.65 16.85 15.32
CA ASN A 202 -9.42 17.25 14.16
C ASN A 202 -8.87 16.50 12.93
N PRO A 203 -9.65 15.62 12.27
CA PRO A 203 -9.16 14.82 11.14
C PRO A 203 -8.76 15.68 9.93
N LYS A 204 -9.37 16.87 9.76
CA LYS A 204 -9.07 17.79 8.66
C LYS A 204 -7.73 18.48 8.84
N THR A 205 -7.47 19.00 10.03
CA THR A 205 -6.25 19.79 10.31
C THR A 205 -5.14 18.97 10.95
N ARG A 206 -5.45 17.76 11.43
CA ARG A 206 -4.58 16.85 12.18
C ARG A 206 -4.03 17.44 13.49
N ARG A 207 -4.68 18.48 14.02
CA ARG A 207 -4.32 19.13 15.29
C ARG A 207 -5.29 18.73 16.39
N CYS A 208 -4.79 18.64 17.63
CA CYS A 208 -5.62 18.44 18.82
C CYS A 208 -6.37 19.73 19.17
N VAL A 209 -7.69 19.68 19.17
CA VAL A 209 -8.58 20.79 19.54
C VAL A 209 -9.28 20.48 20.86
N SER A 210 -9.69 21.53 21.58
CA SER A 210 -10.48 21.36 22.81
C SER A 210 -11.77 20.61 22.51
N GLU A 211 -12.04 19.54 23.24
CA GLU A 211 -13.28 18.78 23.13
C GLU A 211 -14.52 19.60 23.52
N LYS A 212 -14.34 20.62 24.37
CA LYS A 212 -15.41 21.54 24.80
C LYS A 212 -15.63 22.69 23.81
N GLY A 213 -14.67 22.94 22.91
CA GLY A 213 -14.80 23.99 21.89
C GLY A 213 -15.79 23.60 20.79
N ILE A 214 -16.26 24.59 20.01
CA ILE A 214 -17.25 24.41 18.93
C ILE A 214 -16.85 23.27 17.97
N ILE A 215 -15.57 23.21 17.59
CA ILE A 215 -15.05 22.15 16.70
C ILE A 215 -15.09 20.78 17.40
N GLY A 216 -14.65 20.70 18.66
CA GLY A 216 -14.64 19.44 19.42
C GLY A 216 -16.03 18.88 19.66
N GLN A 217 -17.01 19.74 19.98
CA GLN A 217 -18.40 19.35 20.12
C GLN A 217 -18.98 18.78 18.82
N ARG A 218 -18.69 19.43 17.66
CA ARG A 218 -19.10 18.91 16.35
C ARG A 218 -18.52 17.53 16.06
N LEU A 219 -17.26 17.28 16.41
CA LEU A 219 -16.59 16.00 16.17
C LEU A 219 -17.09 14.86 17.07
N ARG A 220 -17.71 15.16 18.22
CA ARG A 220 -18.29 14.14 19.12
C ARG A 220 -19.66 13.65 18.70
N ASN A 221 -20.37 14.43 17.89
CA ASN A 221 -21.72 14.12 17.44
C ASN A 221 -21.74 13.27 16.13
N PHE A 222 -20.59 12.74 15.72
CA PHE A 222 -20.41 11.80 14.60
C PHE A 222 -19.70 10.53 15.10
#